data_AF-A0A2N2V5F4-F1
#
_entry.id   AF-A0A2N2V5F4-F1
#
_cell.length_a   1.000
_cell.length_b   1.000
_cell.length_c   1.000
_cell.angle_alpha   90.00
_cell.angle_beta   90.00
_cell.angle_gamma   90.00
#
_symmetry.space_group_name_H-M   'P 1'
#
loop_
_entity.id
_entity.type
_entity.pdbx_description
1 polymer ?
#
loop_
_entity_poly.entity_id
_entity_poly.type
_entity_poly.pdbx_seq_one_letter_code
_entity_poly.pdbx_strand_id
1 'polypeptide(L)'
;MIKRPLLLAAAALALAGCDQVNQKLGLEDPAKKEARTEAEARAVGSACRHSGRAIEDCYAIYAWLPKAGVYAGWREMDEYMRENQIATIVPQLPPAEPPGAKKRKAAAVPTEAPAETPAAATSSPAAEGAKPADADKGAGKK
;
A
#
# COMPACT_ATOMS: atom_id res chain seq x y z
N MET A 1 -27.47 44.08 -30.47
CA MET A 1 -27.35 42.67 -30.04
C MET A 1 -26.16 42.38 -29.10
N ILE A 2 -25.33 43.38 -28.76
CA ILE A 2 -24.08 43.23 -27.98
C ILE A 2 -24.28 43.17 -26.45
N LYS A 3 -25.48 43.50 -25.94
CA LYS A 3 -25.75 43.54 -24.49
C LYS A 3 -25.82 42.15 -23.82
N ARG A 4 -26.22 41.11 -24.57
CA ARG A 4 -26.30 39.73 -24.08
C ARG A 4 -24.93 39.08 -23.82
N PRO A 5 -23.95 39.15 -24.74
CA PRO A 5 -22.62 38.58 -24.47
C PRO A 5 -21.89 39.30 -23.34
N LEU A 6 -22.09 40.61 -23.17
CA LEU A 6 -21.50 41.37 -22.05
C LEU A 6 -22.04 40.90 -20.68
N LEU A 7 -23.35 40.66 -20.59
CA LEU A 7 -24.00 40.14 -19.37
C LEU A 7 -23.53 38.72 -19.03
N LEU A 8 -23.37 37.86 -20.06
CA LEU A 8 -22.85 36.50 -19.89
C LEU A 8 -21.38 36.50 -19.45
N ALA A 9 -20.55 37.38 -20.05
CA ALA A 9 -19.16 37.53 -19.65
C ALA A 9 -19.02 38.05 -18.21
N ALA A 10 -19.82 39.06 -17.83
CA ALA A 10 -19.84 39.58 -16.46
C ALA A 10 -20.31 38.54 -15.44
N ALA A 11 -21.30 37.72 -15.78
CA ALA A 11 -21.75 36.62 -14.93
C ALA A 11 -20.66 35.54 -14.77
N ALA A 12 -19.96 35.18 -15.86
CA ALA A 12 -18.86 34.22 -15.80
C ALA A 12 -17.69 34.73 -14.94
N LEU A 13 -17.34 36.01 -15.04
CA LEU A 13 -16.33 36.66 -14.20
C LEU A 13 -16.74 36.71 -12.72
N ALA A 14 -18.01 36.96 -12.42
CA ALA A 14 -18.52 36.95 -11.05
C ALA A 14 -18.49 35.54 -10.43
N LEU A 15 -18.86 34.51 -11.20
CA LEU A 15 -18.77 33.11 -10.74
C LEU A 15 -17.32 32.67 -10.52
N ALA A 16 -16.40 33.02 -11.43
CA ALA A 16 -14.98 32.72 -11.28
C ALA A 16 -14.34 33.47 -10.09
N GLY A 17 -14.79 34.70 -9.82
CA GLY A 17 -14.35 35.49 -8.67
C GLY A 17 -14.74 34.88 -7.33
N CYS A 18 -15.91 34.23 -7.23
CA CYS A 18 -16.34 33.58 -5.98
C CYS A 18 -15.44 32.40 -5.59
N ASP A 19 -14.99 31.56 -6.54
CA ASP A 19 -14.06 30.45 -6.23
C ASP A 19 -12.70 30.98 -5.75
N GLN A 20 -12.20 32.05 -6.39
CA GLN A 20 -10.95 32.69 -5.99
C GLN A 20 -11.03 33.36 -4.60
N VAL A 21 -12.16 33.99 -4.28
CA VAL A 21 -12.40 34.59 -2.96
C VAL A 21 -12.56 33.52 -1.88
N ASN A 22 -13.28 32.43 -2.16
CA ASN A 22 -13.41 31.30 -1.23
C ASN A 22 -12.05 30.65 -0.93
N GLN A 23 -11.19 30.47 -1.93
CA GLN A 23 -9.82 30.00 -1.72
C GLN A 23 -8.98 30.96 -0.87
N LYS A 24 -9.10 32.28 -1.10
CA LYS A 24 -8.34 33.30 -0.35
C LYS A 24 -8.80 33.44 1.10
N LEU A 25 -10.04 33.09 1.39
CA LEU A 25 -10.63 33.02 2.74
C LEU A 25 -10.35 31.67 3.45
N GLY A 26 -9.65 30.74 2.80
CA GLY A 26 -9.32 29.44 3.38
C GLY A 26 -10.51 28.48 3.49
N LEU A 27 -11.64 28.82 2.85
CA LEU A 27 -12.82 27.98 2.77
C LEU A 27 -12.65 27.03 1.57
N GLU A 28 -11.77 26.05 1.73
CA GLU A 28 -11.63 24.96 0.76
C GLU A 28 -12.98 24.29 0.55
N ASP A 29 -13.38 24.14 -0.71
CA ASP A 29 -14.61 23.46 -1.08
C ASP A 29 -14.55 22.03 -0.53
N PRO A 30 -15.57 21.58 0.25
CA PRO A 30 -15.58 20.22 0.80
C PRO A 30 -15.38 19.15 -0.29
N ALA A 31 -15.88 19.37 -1.51
CA ALA A 31 -15.68 18.46 -2.62
C ALA A 31 -14.22 18.42 -3.10
N LYS A 32 -13.50 19.56 -3.11
CA LYS A 32 -12.06 19.60 -3.45
C LYS A 32 -11.23 18.90 -2.38
N LYS A 33 -11.57 19.11 -1.10
CA LYS A 33 -10.93 18.42 0.02
C LYS A 33 -11.16 16.91 -0.06
N GLU A 34 -12.38 16.46 -0.29
CA GLU A 34 -12.71 15.03 -0.44
C GLU A 34 -11.97 14.41 -1.62
N ALA A 35 -11.97 15.07 -2.79
CA ALA A 35 -11.24 14.62 -3.97
C ALA A 35 -9.74 14.49 -3.71
N ARG A 36 -9.15 15.46 -2.98
CA ARG A 36 -7.75 15.36 -2.55
C ARG A 36 -7.55 14.18 -1.61
N THR A 37 -8.40 14.03 -0.60
CA THR A 37 -8.26 12.96 0.40
C THR A 37 -8.39 11.56 -0.22
N GLU A 38 -9.26 11.42 -1.22
CA GLU A 38 -9.40 10.19 -2.02
C GLU A 38 -8.17 9.91 -2.87
N ALA A 39 -7.57 10.94 -3.49
CA ALA A 39 -6.33 10.80 -4.25
C ALA A 39 -5.14 10.39 -3.34
N GLU A 40 -5.05 11.00 -2.15
CA GLU A 40 -4.04 10.66 -1.13
C GLU A 40 -4.24 9.21 -0.64
N ALA A 41 -5.50 8.78 -0.44
CA ALA A 41 -5.81 7.40 -0.07
C ALA A 41 -5.34 6.40 -1.12
N ARG A 42 -5.59 6.66 -2.40
CA ARG A 42 -5.09 5.81 -3.50
C ARG A 42 -3.57 5.76 -3.54
N ALA A 43 -2.90 6.90 -3.40
CA ALA A 43 -1.44 6.97 -3.38
C ALA A 43 -0.84 6.18 -2.20
N VAL A 44 -1.46 6.25 -1.03
CA VAL A 44 -1.04 5.47 0.14
C VAL A 44 -1.27 3.98 -0.10
N GLY A 45 -2.43 3.59 -0.64
CA GLY A 45 -2.74 2.20 -0.97
C GLY A 45 -1.72 1.57 -1.92
N SER A 46 -1.37 2.29 -2.99
CA SER A 46 -0.39 1.80 -3.97
C SER A 46 1.00 1.66 -3.36
N ALA A 47 1.46 2.65 -2.59
CA ALA A 47 2.72 2.57 -1.87
C ALA A 47 2.76 1.38 -0.90
N CYS A 48 1.64 1.13 -0.20
CA CYS A 48 1.51 0.02 0.72
C CYS A 48 1.70 -1.34 0.03
N ARG A 49 1.09 -1.53 -1.15
CA ARG A 49 1.28 -2.75 -1.94
C ARG A 49 2.70 -2.90 -2.46
N HIS A 50 3.26 -1.81 -2.99
CA HIS A 50 4.63 -1.81 -3.49
C HIS A 50 5.63 -2.19 -2.39
N SER A 51 5.31 -1.85 -1.15
CA SER A 51 6.10 -2.22 0.02
C SER A 51 5.92 -3.68 0.51
N GLY A 52 5.02 -4.44 -0.09
CA GLY A 52 4.71 -5.82 0.30
C GLY A 52 3.88 -5.96 1.58
N ARG A 53 3.25 -4.87 2.07
CA ARG A 53 2.37 -4.93 3.24
C ARG A 53 0.99 -5.50 2.89
N ALA A 54 0.42 -6.22 3.86
CA ALA A 54 -0.98 -6.62 3.84
C ALA A 54 -1.89 -5.39 4.01
N ILE A 55 -3.08 -5.42 3.40
CA ILE A 55 -3.99 -4.27 3.38
C ILE A 55 -4.50 -3.90 4.78
N GLU A 56 -4.61 -4.89 5.67
CA GLU A 56 -5.02 -4.73 7.05
C GLU A 56 -4.05 -3.85 7.84
N ASP A 57 -2.74 -3.96 7.57
CA ASP A 57 -1.71 -3.12 8.18
C ASP A 57 -1.83 -1.67 7.69
N CYS A 58 -2.12 -1.49 6.40
CA CYS A 58 -2.35 -0.17 5.82
C CYS A 58 -3.57 0.53 6.46
N TYR A 59 -4.64 -0.20 6.77
CA TYR A 59 -5.79 0.38 7.48
C TYR A 59 -5.49 0.74 8.93
N ALA A 60 -4.59 0.01 9.59
CA ALA A 60 -4.17 0.33 10.95
C ALA A 60 -3.30 1.60 10.99
N ILE A 61 -2.29 1.68 10.11
CA ILE A 61 -1.36 2.81 10.04
C ILE A 61 -2.07 4.07 9.53
N TYR A 62 -2.89 3.96 8.49
CA TYR A 62 -3.52 5.09 7.79
C TYR A 62 -5.02 5.25 8.08
N ALA A 63 -5.42 5.10 9.34
CA ALA A 63 -6.82 5.13 9.76
C ALA A 63 -7.58 6.45 9.47
N TRP A 64 -6.86 7.54 9.16
CA TRP A 64 -7.44 8.84 8.82
C TRP A 64 -7.81 8.98 7.33
N LEU A 65 -7.41 8.03 6.47
CA LEU A 65 -7.73 8.03 5.05
C LEU A 65 -8.98 7.18 4.76
N PRO A 66 -9.75 7.51 3.71
CA PRO A 66 -10.88 6.70 3.29
C PRO A 66 -10.40 5.30 2.87
N LYS A 67 -10.89 4.27 3.56
CA LYS A 67 -10.53 2.85 3.29
C LYS A 67 -10.79 2.43 1.84
N ALA A 68 -11.84 2.97 1.23
CA ALA A 68 -12.19 2.68 -0.16
C ALA A 68 -11.06 3.11 -1.13
N GLY A 69 -10.58 4.35 -1.01
CA GLY A 69 -9.47 4.85 -1.82
C GLY A 69 -8.16 4.08 -1.57
N VAL A 70 -7.86 3.75 -0.31
CA VAL A 70 -6.68 2.93 0.04
C VAL A 70 -6.75 1.54 -0.62
N TYR A 71 -7.91 0.88 -0.57
CA TYR A 71 -8.08 -0.41 -1.23
C TYR A 71 -7.96 -0.32 -2.75
N ALA A 72 -8.55 0.70 -3.36
CA ALA A 72 -8.48 0.92 -4.80
C ALA A 72 -7.03 1.04 -5.28
N GLY A 73 -6.25 1.93 -4.65
CA GLY A 73 -4.83 2.09 -4.98
C GLY A 73 -3.98 0.85 -4.71
N TRP A 74 -4.28 0.09 -3.66
CA TRP A 74 -3.60 -1.17 -3.37
C TRP A 74 -3.85 -2.22 -4.46
N ARG A 75 -5.09 -2.36 -4.94
CA ARG A 75 -5.43 -3.31 -6.02
C ARG A 75 -4.82 -2.89 -7.35
N GLU A 76 -4.92 -1.61 -7.72
CA GLU A 76 -4.34 -1.07 -8.94
C GLU A 76 -2.82 -1.35 -8.99
N MET A 77 -2.13 -1.15 -7.86
CA MET A 77 -0.70 -1.46 -7.79
C MET A 77 -0.40 -2.96 -7.74
N ASP A 78 -1.28 -3.79 -7.15
CA ASP A 78 -1.11 -5.25 -7.16
C ASP A 78 -1.19 -5.81 -8.58
N GLU A 79 -2.20 -5.37 -9.33
CA GLU A 79 -2.39 -5.74 -10.73
C GLU A 79 -1.17 -5.32 -11.55
N TYR A 80 -0.72 -4.08 -11.40
CA TYR A 80 0.49 -3.58 -12.05
C TYR A 80 1.74 -4.40 -11.69
N MET A 81 1.95 -4.73 -10.42
CA MET A 81 3.11 -5.53 -9.98
C MET A 81 3.06 -6.96 -10.52
N ARG A 82 1.86 -7.55 -10.65
CA ARG A 82 1.68 -8.90 -11.22
C ARG A 82 1.91 -8.94 -12.72
N GLU A 83 1.43 -7.93 -13.43
CA GLU A 83 1.63 -7.78 -14.87
C GLU A 83 3.09 -7.52 -15.23
N ASN A 84 3.80 -6.74 -14.39
CA ASN A 84 5.17 -6.27 -14.68
C ASN A 84 6.26 -6.97 -13.85
N GLN A 85 5.89 -7.96 -13.03
CA GLN A 85 6.82 -8.78 -12.22
C GLN A 85 7.75 -7.93 -11.35
N ILE A 86 7.21 -6.87 -10.75
CA ILE A 86 7.97 -5.94 -9.92
C ILE A 86 8.11 -6.55 -8.52
N ALA A 87 9.35 -6.62 -8.03
CA ALA A 87 9.63 -7.06 -6.67
C ALA A 87 9.17 -6.02 -5.64
N THR A 88 8.64 -6.49 -4.52
CA THR A 88 8.28 -5.61 -3.39
C THR A 88 9.54 -5.02 -2.76
N ILE A 89 9.50 -3.73 -2.44
CA ILE A 89 10.60 -3.04 -1.76
C ILE A 89 10.32 -3.04 -0.27
N VAL A 90 11.15 -3.73 0.52
CA VAL A 90 10.99 -3.75 1.98
C VAL A 90 11.14 -2.31 2.53
N PRO A 91 10.14 -1.80 3.26
CA PRO A 91 10.24 -0.52 3.95
C PRO A 91 11.51 -0.46 4.80
N GLN A 92 12.37 0.51 4.50
CA GLN A 92 13.55 0.79 5.32
C GLN A 92 13.19 1.55 6.60
N LEU A 93 11.98 2.13 6.66
CA LEU A 93 11.49 2.83 7.83
C LEU A 93 10.61 1.91 8.68
N PRO A 94 10.75 1.96 10.02
CA PRO A 94 9.84 1.26 10.91
C PRO A 94 8.39 1.71 10.63
N PRO A 95 7.40 0.82 10.81
CA PRO A 95 5.99 1.16 10.62
C PRO A 95 5.67 2.47 11.36
N ALA A 96 5.08 3.44 10.67
CA ALA A 96 4.65 4.67 11.32
C ALA A 96 3.62 4.31 12.38
N GLU A 97 3.81 4.79 13.62
CA GLU A 97 2.86 4.55 14.69
C GLU A 97 1.51 5.18 14.31
N PRO A 98 0.39 4.46 14.46
CA PRO A 98 -0.91 5.02 14.15
C PRO A 98 -1.17 6.24 15.06
N PRO A 99 -1.82 7.30 14.54
CA PRO A 99 -2.09 8.49 15.32
C PRO A 99 -2.92 8.14 16.56
N GLY A 100 -2.35 8.40 17.74
CA GLY A 100 -2.98 8.10 19.03
C GLY A 100 -2.36 6.94 19.82
N ALA A 101 -1.33 6.25 19.30
CA ALA A 101 -0.58 5.26 20.06
C ALA A 101 0.24 5.91 21.20
N LYS A 102 -0.37 6.03 22.39
CA LYS A 102 0.36 6.39 23.61
C LYS A 102 1.32 5.24 23.94
N LYS A 103 2.62 5.47 23.74
CA LYS A 103 3.70 4.54 24.09
C LYS A 103 3.56 4.04 25.52
N ARG A 104 3.09 2.81 25.71
CA ARG A 104 3.38 2.06 26.94
C ARG A 104 4.80 1.54 26.79
N LYS A 105 5.74 2.09 27.57
CA LYS A 105 7.09 1.56 27.70
C LYS A 105 7.01 0.09 28.13
N ALA A 106 7.24 -0.84 27.22
CA ALA A 106 7.64 -2.19 27.59
C ALA A 106 9.12 -2.12 27.97
N ALA A 107 9.41 -2.50 29.22
CA ALA A 107 10.77 -2.59 29.73
C ALA A 107 11.55 -3.64 28.91
N ALA A 108 12.75 -3.26 28.47
CA ALA A 108 13.70 -4.16 27.85
C ALA A 108 14.15 -5.22 28.86
N VAL A 109 14.04 -6.49 28.49
CA VAL A 109 14.77 -7.59 29.12
C VAL A 109 15.83 -8.01 28.10
N PRO A 110 17.14 -7.83 28.38
CA PRO A 110 18.18 -8.30 27.49
C PRO A 110 18.41 -9.79 27.75
N THR A 111 18.30 -10.63 26.72
CA THR A 111 18.95 -11.95 26.74
C THR A 111 19.94 -12.03 25.59
N GLU A 112 21.16 -12.24 26.04
CA GLU A 112 22.45 -12.46 25.41
C GLU A 112 22.42 -13.36 24.16
N ALA A 113 23.15 -12.94 23.13
CA ALA A 113 23.69 -13.82 22.10
C ALA A 113 25.07 -14.33 22.54
N PRO A 114 25.53 -15.48 22.02
CA PRO A 114 26.95 -15.60 21.70
C PRO A 114 27.20 -15.90 20.22
N ALA A 115 28.35 -15.40 19.79
CA ALA A 115 28.87 -15.31 18.43
C ALA A 115 29.39 -16.64 17.85
N GLU A 116 29.37 -16.71 16.50
CA GLU A 116 30.42 -17.12 15.54
C GLU A 116 31.54 -18.08 16.00
N THR A 117 32.10 -19.06 15.25
CA THR A 117 32.17 -19.59 13.86
C THR A 117 33.11 -20.85 13.92
N PRO A 118 33.74 -21.40 12.85
CA PRO A 118 33.25 -22.26 11.75
C PRO A 118 34.06 -23.59 11.55
N ALA A 119 33.65 -24.36 10.52
CA ALA A 119 34.46 -25.23 9.63
C ALA A 119 34.73 -26.73 9.94
N ALA A 120 34.15 -27.56 9.05
CA ALA A 120 34.76 -28.62 8.22
C ALA A 120 35.27 -29.96 8.81
N ALA A 121 34.68 -31.07 8.32
CA ALA A 121 35.33 -32.29 7.77
C ALA A 121 34.30 -33.45 7.80
N THR A 122 33.61 -33.75 6.69
CA THR A 122 33.91 -34.86 5.76
C THR A 122 34.02 -36.26 6.40
N SER A 123 33.00 -37.10 6.17
CA SER A 123 33.18 -38.51 5.81
C SER A 123 31.82 -39.14 5.44
N SER A 124 31.64 -39.40 4.15
CA SER A 124 30.79 -40.48 3.61
C SER A 124 31.75 -41.51 2.98
N PRO A 125 31.46 -42.82 2.99
CA PRO A 125 30.83 -43.43 1.80
C PRO A 125 29.85 -44.60 2.17
N ALA A 126 28.69 -44.74 1.54
CA ALA A 126 28.38 -45.42 0.26
C ALA A 126 27.79 -46.84 0.43
N ALA A 127 26.63 -47.06 -0.20
CA ALA A 127 26.09 -48.30 -0.80
C ALA A 127 24.60 -48.00 -1.13
N GLU A 128 24.23 -47.47 -2.30
CA GLU A 128 24.15 -48.13 -3.61
C GLU A 128 23.18 -49.33 -3.63
N GLY A 129 22.10 -49.24 -4.43
CA GLY A 129 21.29 -50.41 -4.75
C GLY A 129 19.83 -50.19 -5.13
N ALA A 130 19.59 -49.99 -6.43
CA ALA A 130 18.45 -50.49 -7.22
C ALA A 130 17.03 -49.91 -7.02
N LYS A 131 16.62 -49.11 -8.01
CA LYS A 131 15.25 -49.03 -8.56
C LYS A 131 15.15 -50.07 -9.71
N PRO A 132 13.97 -50.65 -10.04
CA PRO A 132 13.03 -50.01 -10.99
C PRO A 132 11.55 -50.15 -10.55
N ALA A 133 10.68 -49.18 -10.86
CA ALA A 133 9.68 -49.17 -11.96
C ALA A 133 8.55 -50.21 -11.76
N ASP A 134 7.26 -49.95 -11.96
CA ASP A 134 6.59 -49.07 -12.92
C ASP A 134 5.12 -48.86 -12.51
N ALA A 135 4.42 -48.07 -13.32
CA ALA A 135 3.04 -47.61 -13.30
C ALA A 135 1.92 -48.48 -12.66
N ASP A 136 0.96 -47.80 -12.03
CA ASP A 136 -0.45 -48.02 -12.38
C ASP A 136 -1.24 -46.70 -12.40
N LYS A 137 -2.06 -46.59 -13.44
CA LYS A 137 -2.75 -45.43 -13.97
C LYS A 137 -4.20 -45.51 -13.50
N GLY A 138 -4.70 -44.43 -12.90
CA GLY A 138 -6.02 -44.43 -12.26
C GLY A 138 -7.21 -44.72 -13.17
N ALA A 139 -8.33 -45.11 -12.56
CA ALA A 139 -9.71 -44.74 -12.89
C ALA A 139 -10.72 -45.52 -12.02
N GLY A 140 -11.83 -44.86 -11.63
CA GLY A 140 -13.04 -45.49 -11.06
C GLY A 140 -13.43 -44.88 -9.71
N LYS A 141 -14.30 -43.87 -9.63
CA LYS A 141 -15.76 -43.91 -9.86
C LYS A 141 -16.48 -44.93 -8.97
N LYS A 142 -16.85 -44.51 -7.76
CA LYS A 142 -18.17 -44.68 -7.13
C LYS A 142 -18.23 -43.84 -5.86
#